data_AF-A0A917PX77-F1
#
_entry.id   AF-A0A917PX77-F1
#
_cell.length_a   1.000
_cell.length_b   1.000
_cell.length_c   1.000
_cell.angle_alpha   90.00
_cell.angle_beta   90.00
_cell.angle_gamma   90.00
#
_symmetry.space_group_name_H-M   'P 1'
#
loop_
_entity.id
_entity.type
_entity.pdbx_description
1 polymer ?
#
loop_
_entity_poly.entity_id
_entity_poly.type
_entity_poly.pdbx_seq_one_letter_code
_entity_poly.pdbx_strand_id
1 'polypeptide(L)'
;MFHNPEKAPKDQADMNDYLTSLHRDLRNNTLKEYRRKDYDKYFEVTETPKRGRKVQPKEEAMREAARNYGYFALLSNEVKDPFEALSLYRSKDIVEKGFGNLKERLNVRRFQVSSELSLDGKLFIEFMALIYLSYIKKKMQDAGLFDR
;
A
#
# COMPACT_ATOMS: atom_id res chain seq x y z
N MET A 1 -10.22 12.87 8.68
CA MET A 1 -9.14 12.26 7.85
C MET A 1 -7.95 11.99 8.74
N PHE A 2 -7.22 10.92 8.47
CA PHE A 2 -6.01 10.54 9.18
C PHE A 2 -4.81 10.53 8.23
N HIS A 3 -3.60 10.67 8.76
CA HIS A 3 -2.36 10.66 7.98
C HIS A 3 -1.46 9.51 8.46
N ASN A 4 -0.92 8.73 7.52
CA ASN A 4 0.06 7.69 7.76
C ASN A 4 1.34 7.97 6.93
N PRO A 5 2.46 8.34 7.57
CA PRO A 5 3.71 8.67 6.86
C PRO A 5 4.32 7.45 6.16
N GLU A 6 4.15 6.23 6.66
CA GLU A 6 4.65 5.01 6.00
C GLU A 6 3.92 4.73 4.68
N LYS A 7 2.70 5.25 4.53
CA LYS A 7 1.86 5.05 3.35
C LYS A 7 2.23 6.02 2.22
N ALA A 8 2.70 7.22 2.54
CA ALA A 8 2.99 8.25 1.54
C ALA A 8 4.00 7.82 0.46
N PRO A 9 5.13 7.16 0.77
CA PRO A 9 6.07 6.68 -0.24
C PRO A 9 5.45 5.64 -1.18
N LYS A 10 4.58 4.78 -0.64
CA LYS A 10 3.87 3.77 -1.42
C LYS A 10 2.84 4.42 -2.34
N ASP A 11 2.02 5.34 -1.82
CA ASP A 11 1.04 6.08 -2.62
C ASP A 11 1.71 6.85 -3.76
N GLN A 12 2.91 7.41 -3.52
CA GLN A 12 3.72 8.07 -4.54
C GLN A 12 4.20 7.10 -5.61
N ALA A 13 4.73 5.93 -5.23
CA ALA A 13 5.17 4.91 -6.18
C ALA A 13 4.01 4.40 -7.04
N ASP A 14 2.90 4.03 -6.41
CA ASP A 14 1.70 3.51 -7.07
C ASP A 14 1.13 4.56 -8.06
N MET A 15 1.12 5.84 -7.67
CA MET A 15 0.65 6.92 -8.54
C MET A 15 1.60 7.19 -9.71
N ASN A 16 2.93 7.13 -9.48
CA ASN A 16 3.91 7.28 -10.56
C ASN A 16 3.77 6.16 -11.60
N ASP A 17 3.59 4.92 -11.16
CA ASP A 17 3.34 3.78 -12.03
C ASP A 17 2.03 3.96 -12.81
N TYR A 18 0.99 4.45 -12.14
CA TYR A 18 -0.30 4.75 -12.77
C TYR A 18 -0.17 5.82 -13.86
N LEU A 19 0.45 6.96 -13.55
CA LEU A 19 0.69 8.05 -14.51
C LEU A 19 1.56 7.61 -15.69
N THR A 20 2.57 6.78 -15.44
CA THR A 20 3.40 6.18 -16.50
C THR A 20 2.55 5.29 -17.42
N SER A 21 1.62 4.51 -16.85
CA SER A 21 0.69 3.70 -17.61
C SER A 21 -0.24 4.54 -18.49
N LEU A 22 -0.76 5.66 -17.96
CA LEU A 22 -1.62 6.58 -18.70
C LEU A 22 -0.86 7.24 -19.85
N HIS A 23 0.37 7.70 -19.59
CA HIS A 23 1.22 8.29 -20.61
C HIS A 23 1.52 7.30 -21.75
N ARG A 24 1.76 6.02 -21.41
CA ARG A 24 1.93 4.96 -22.40
C ARG A 24 0.66 4.72 -23.21
N ASP A 25 -0.50 4.65 -22.56
CA ASP A 25 -1.80 4.46 -23.23
C ASP A 25 -2.06 5.62 -24.23
N LEU A 26 -1.75 6.86 -23.86
CA LEU A 26 -1.87 8.05 -24.71
C LEU A 26 -0.91 8.03 -25.90
N ARG A 27 0.35 7.63 -25.68
CA ARG A 27 1.41 7.58 -26.69
C ARG A 27 1.17 6.47 -27.73
N ASN A 28 0.66 5.32 -27.30
CA ASN A 28 0.39 4.17 -28.15
C ASN A 28 -1.02 4.20 -28.78
N ASN A 29 -1.81 5.24 -28.48
CA ASN A 29 -3.21 5.36 -28.88
C ASN A 29 -4.11 4.19 -28.45
N THR A 30 -3.80 3.56 -27.32
CA THR A 30 -4.60 2.49 -26.72
C THR A 30 -5.48 3.05 -25.61
N LEU A 31 -6.32 4.02 -25.96
CA LEU A 31 -7.18 4.71 -25.01
C LEU A 31 -8.25 3.77 -24.46
N LYS A 32 -8.46 3.86 -23.16
CA LYS A 32 -9.44 3.05 -22.42
C LYS A 32 -10.52 3.95 -21.89
N GLU A 33 -11.77 3.65 -22.21
CA GLU A 33 -12.89 4.54 -21.91
C GLU A 33 -13.06 4.80 -20.40
N TYR A 34 -12.85 3.77 -19.58
CA TYR A 34 -12.92 3.90 -18.11
C TYR A 34 -11.84 4.81 -17.50
N ARG A 35 -10.79 5.17 -18.24
CA ARG A 35 -9.70 6.07 -17.81
C ARG A 35 -9.77 7.46 -18.43
N ARG A 36 -10.80 7.75 -19.24
CA ARG A 36 -10.93 9.00 -20.01
C ARG A 36 -10.74 10.25 -19.14
N LYS A 37 -11.40 10.27 -17.96
CA LYS A 37 -11.29 11.37 -16.99
C LYS A 37 -9.86 11.60 -16.50
N ASP A 38 -9.08 10.54 -16.34
CA ASP A 38 -7.71 10.64 -15.84
C ASP A 38 -6.74 11.12 -16.91
N TYR A 39 -6.95 10.74 -18.18
CA TYR A 39 -6.20 11.31 -19.30
C TYR A 39 -6.39 12.83 -19.36
N ASP A 40 -7.64 13.29 -19.31
CA ASP A 40 -7.97 14.72 -19.38
C ASP A 40 -7.46 15.49 -18.15
N LYS A 41 -7.47 14.85 -16.98
CA LYS A 41 -7.03 15.45 -15.72
C LYS A 41 -5.51 15.66 -15.68
N TYR A 42 -4.73 14.65 -16.07
CA TYR A 42 -3.28 14.65 -15.87
C TYR A 42 -2.48 15.02 -17.12
N PHE A 43 -3.06 14.95 -18.31
CA PHE A 43 -2.34 15.20 -19.55
C PHE A 43 -3.09 16.18 -20.45
N GLU A 44 -2.33 16.91 -21.24
CA GLU A 44 -2.81 17.69 -22.37
C GLU A 44 -2.34 16.99 -23.65
N VAL A 45 -3.30 16.61 -24.49
CA VAL A 45 -3.02 15.92 -25.75
C VAL A 45 -3.35 16.84 -26.91
N THR A 46 -2.33 17.17 -27.68
CA THR A 46 -2.49 17.94 -28.92
C THR A 46 -2.18 17.06 -30.11
N GLU A 47 -3.13 16.92 -31.03
CA GLU A 47 -2.91 16.22 -32.30
C GLU A 47 -2.67 17.22 -33.41
N THR A 48 -1.57 17.05 -34.14
CA THR A 48 -1.27 17.89 -35.30
C THR A 48 -1.14 17.03 -36.56
N PRO A 49 -1.69 17.45 -37.71
CA PRO A 49 -1.65 16.67 -38.94
C PRO A 49 -0.24 16.31 -39.42
N LYS A 50 0.77 17.13 -39.10
CA LYS A 50 2.16 16.97 -39.58
C LYS A 50 3.16 16.44 -38.54
N ARG A 51 2.95 16.71 -37.24
CA ARG A 51 3.91 16.32 -36.18
C ARG A 51 3.40 15.18 -35.29
N GLY A 52 2.21 14.64 -35.60
CA GLY A 52 1.60 13.57 -34.82
C GLY A 52 1.02 14.06 -33.48
N ARG A 53 0.78 13.11 -32.58
CA ARG A 53 0.23 13.35 -31.24
C ARG A 53 1.35 13.74 -30.27
N LYS A 54 1.20 14.90 -29.63
CA LYS A 54 2.07 15.36 -28.53
C LYS A 54 1.28 15.27 -27.22
N VAL A 55 1.88 14.65 -26.21
CA VAL A 55 1.33 14.49 -24.87
C VAL A 55 2.18 15.30 -23.91
N GLN A 56 1.58 16.24 -23.19
CA GLN A 56 2.25 17.06 -22.19
C GLN A 56 1.64 16.82 -20.80
N PRO A 57 2.45 16.61 -19.76
CA PRO A 57 1.94 16.43 -18.39
C PRO A 57 1.45 17.76 -17.80
N LYS A 58 0.32 17.72 -17.11
CA LYS A 58 -0.20 18.84 -16.32
C LYS A 58 0.40 18.77 -14.91
N GLU A 59 1.59 19.35 -14.75
CA GLU A 59 2.37 19.25 -13.50
C GLU A 59 1.61 19.74 -12.26
N GLU A 60 0.83 20.82 -12.39
CA GLU A 60 0.04 21.35 -11.27
C GLU A 60 -1.01 20.35 -10.77
N ALA A 61 -1.75 19.72 -11.68
CA ALA A 61 -2.75 18.71 -11.34
C ALA A 61 -2.13 17.45 -10.71
N MET A 62 -0.95 17.04 -11.19
CA MET A 62 -0.20 15.94 -10.59
C MET A 62 0.31 16.31 -9.18
N ARG A 63 0.82 17.53 -9.00
CA ARG A 63 1.30 18.03 -7.70
C ARG A 63 0.17 18.18 -6.68
N GLU A 64 -1.01 18.62 -7.12
CA GLU A 64 -2.20 18.69 -6.27
C GLU A 64 -2.65 17.31 -5.81
N ALA A 65 -2.66 16.32 -6.71
CA ALA A 65 -2.94 14.93 -6.35
C ALA A 65 -1.92 14.39 -5.33
N ALA A 66 -0.65 14.78 -5.46
CA ALA A 66 0.41 14.38 -4.52
C ALA A 66 0.25 14.94 -3.10
N ARG A 67 -0.46 16.05 -2.92
CA ARG A 67 -0.72 16.60 -1.57
C ARG A 67 -1.51 15.67 -0.66
N ASN A 68 -2.27 14.75 -1.25
CA ASN A 68 -3.11 13.82 -0.51
C ASN A 68 -2.41 12.48 -0.21
N TYR A 69 -1.15 12.31 -0.58
CA TYR A 69 -0.42 11.08 -0.26
C TYR A 69 -0.30 10.88 1.26
N GLY A 70 -0.46 9.64 1.70
CA GLY A 70 -0.46 9.31 3.13
C GLY A 70 -1.76 9.66 3.86
N TYR A 71 -2.65 10.46 3.28
CA TYR A 71 -3.98 10.69 3.85
C TYR A 71 -4.93 9.54 3.52
N PHE A 72 -5.78 9.23 4.50
CA PHE A 72 -6.82 8.22 4.34
C PHE A 72 -8.04 8.56 5.22
N ALA A 73 -9.16 7.93 4.88
CA ALA A 73 -10.39 7.99 5.66
C ALA A 73 -10.78 6.58 6.09
N LEU A 74 -11.33 6.47 7.29
CA LEU A 74 -11.93 5.23 7.79
C LEU A 74 -13.44 5.39 7.69
N LEU A 75 -14.10 4.40 7.10
CA LEU A 75 -15.54 4.28 7.10
C LEU A 75 -15.91 3.13 8.04
N SER A 76 -16.74 3.42 9.03
CA SER A 76 -17.17 2.46 10.04
C SER A 76 -18.69 2.50 10.14
N ASN A 77 -19.32 1.32 10.17
CA ASN A 77 -20.76 1.18 10.34
C ASN A 77 -21.16 1.10 11.83
N GLU A 78 -20.21 0.74 12.71
CA GLU A 78 -20.49 0.39 14.11
C GLU A 78 -19.78 1.33 15.09
N VAL A 79 -18.47 1.50 14.94
CA VAL A 79 -17.65 2.37 15.79
C VAL A 79 -17.87 3.82 15.38
N LYS A 80 -18.44 4.62 16.29
CA LYS A 80 -18.76 6.04 16.08
C LYS A 80 -17.61 6.96 16.49
N ASP A 81 -16.78 6.55 17.43
CA ASP A 81 -15.63 7.34 17.86
C ASP A 81 -14.47 7.23 16.84
N PRO A 82 -14.00 8.35 16.27
CA PRO A 82 -12.94 8.32 15.25
C PRO A 82 -11.60 7.79 15.77
N PHE A 83 -11.26 8.01 17.05
CA PHE A 83 -9.98 7.56 17.60
C PHE A 83 -9.99 6.08 17.93
N GLU A 84 -11.11 5.56 18.41
CA GLU A 84 -11.36 4.14 18.61
C GLU A 84 -11.32 3.39 17.26
N ALA A 85 -12.00 3.90 16.23
CA ALA A 85 -11.97 3.34 14.89
C ALA A 85 -10.54 3.31 14.32
N LEU A 86 -9.76 4.37 14.56
CA LEU A 86 -8.35 4.42 14.17
C LEU A 86 -7.50 3.41 14.95
N SER A 87 -7.73 3.27 16.25
CA SER A 87 -7.03 2.30 17.10
C SER A 87 -7.28 0.86 16.64
N LEU A 88 -8.55 0.53 16.35
CA LEU A 88 -8.94 -0.77 15.81
C LEU A 88 -8.29 -1.02 14.44
N TYR A 89 -8.29 -0.03 13.55
CA TYR A 89 -7.63 -0.13 12.24
C TYR A 89 -6.12 -0.37 12.38
N ARG A 90 -5.43 0.35 13.27
CA ARG A 90 -4.00 0.14 13.54
C ARG A 90 -3.73 -1.25 14.14
N SER A 91 -4.62 -1.73 14.99
CA SER A 91 -4.52 -3.08 15.56
C SER A 91 -4.61 -4.15 14.47
N LYS A 92 -5.48 -3.95 13.47
CA LYS A 92 -5.52 -4.80 12.28
C LYS A 92 -4.22 -4.76 11.47
N ASP A 93 -3.61 -3.60 11.24
CA ASP A 93 -2.31 -3.48 10.55
C ASP A 93 -1.19 -4.26 11.28
N ILE A 94 -1.18 -4.21 12.62
CA ILE A 94 -0.23 -4.99 13.43
C ILE A 94 -0.41 -6.50 13.19
N VAL A 95 -1.66 -6.97 13.12
CA VAL A 95 -1.98 -8.37 12.81
C VAL A 95 -1.52 -8.73 11.39
N GLU A 96 -1.80 -7.90 10.40
CA GLU A 96 -1.36 -8.11 9.00
C GLU A 96 0.18 -8.16 8.88
N LYS A 97 0.89 -7.26 9.56
CA LYS A 97 2.36 -7.28 9.66
C LYS A 97 2.86 -8.55 10.36
N GLY A 98 2.14 -9.05 11.37
CA GLY A 98 2.40 -10.34 12.01
C GLY A 98 2.31 -11.52 11.03
N PHE A 99 1.24 -11.60 10.25
CA PHE A 99 1.10 -12.59 9.18
C PHE A 99 2.13 -12.42 8.05
N GLY A 100 2.54 -11.19 7.75
CA GLY A 100 3.64 -10.90 6.83
C GLY A 100 4.97 -11.46 7.32
N ASN A 101 5.30 -11.25 8.61
CA ASN A 101 6.50 -11.83 9.22
C ASN A 101 6.46 -13.36 9.20
N LEU A 102 5.30 -13.96 9.45
CA LEU A 102 5.10 -15.40 9.31
C LEU A 102 5.48 -15.84 7.89
N LYS A 103 4.90 -15.21 6.86
CA LYS A 103 5.16 -15.57 5.46
C LYS A 103 6.61 -15.37 5.02
N GLU A 104 7.20 -14.21 5.31
CA GLU A 104 8.54 -13.84 4.80
C GLU A 104 9.69 -14.30 5.70
N ARG A 105 9.61 -14.04 7.01
CA ARG A 105 10.72 -14.29 7.94
C ARG A 105 10.74 -15.72 8.46
N LEU A 106 9.56 -16.33 8.60
CA LEU A 106 9.40 -17.71 9.08
C LEU A 106 9.14 -18.71 7.94
N ASN A 107 9.21 -18.26 6.67
CA ASN A 107 9.17 -19.10 5.46
C ASN A 107 7.92 -20.00 5.34
N VAL A 108 6.76 -19.41 5.63
CA VAL A 108 5.46 -20.12 5.64
C VAL A 108 4.73 -20.02 4.30
N ARG A 109 5.29 -19.29 3.33
CA ARG A 109 4.75 -19.15 1.97
C ARG A 109 4.50 -20.48 1.27
N ARG A 110 5.28 -21.51 1.59
CA ARG A 110 5.07 -22.89 1.13
C ARG A 110 5.06 -23.78 2.34
N PHE A 111 3.96 -24.49 2.55
CA PHE A 111 3.83 -25.30 3.75
C PHE A 111 4.82 -26.48 3.76
N GLN A 112 5.35 -26.93 2.61
CA GLN A 112 6.42 -27.96 2.49
C GLN A 112 6.22 -29.20 3.38
N VAL A 113 4.98 -29.50 3.72
CA VAL A 113 4.59 -30.65 4.55
C VAL A 113 3.60 -31.50 3.77
N SER A 114 3.66 -32.81 3.99
CA SER A 114 2.87 -33.81 3.27
C SER A 114 1.60 -34.26 4.01
N SER A 115 1.37 -33.78 5.24
CA SER A 115 0.19 -34.11 6.04
C SER A 115 -0.35 -32.92 6.83
N GLU A 116 -1.65 -32.95 7.14
CA GLU A 116 -2.31 -31.95 7.98
C GLU A 116 -1.72 -31.90 9.39
N LEU A 117 -1.42 -33.05 10.00
CA LEU A 117 -0.77 -33.10 11.31
C LEU A 117 0.58 -32.36 11.34
N SER A 118 1.36 -32.49 10.26
CA SER A 118 2.65 -31.79 10.12
C SER A 118 2.47 -30.30 9.90
N LEU A 119 1.37 -29.89 9.25
CA LEU A 119 0.99 -28.49 9.07
C LEU A 119 0.62 -27.86 10.42
N ASP A 120 -0.20 -28.53 11.22
CA ASP A 120 -0.61 -28.05 12.54
C ASP A 120 0.59 -27.89 13.47
N GLY A 121 1.52 -28.86 13.48
CA GLY A 121 2.77 -28.77 14.24
C GLY A 121 3.64 -27.59 13.81
N LYS A 122 3.72 -27.34 12.50
CA LYS A 122 4.47 -26.19 11.94
C LYS A 122 3.83 -24.85 12.36
N LEU A 123 2.51 -24.70 12.21
CA LEU A 123 1.77 -23.51 12.64
C LEU A 123 1.93 -23.27 14.15
N PHE A 124 1.94 -24.32 14.96
CA PHE A 124 2.12 -24.21 16.41
C PHE A 124 3.51 -23.67 16.79
N ILE A 125 4.58 -24.21 16.19
CA ILE A 125 5.95 -23.73 16.42
C ILE A 125 6.09 -22.27 15.99
N GLU A 126 5.50 -21.92 14.85
CA GLU A 126 5.52 -20.55 14.33
C GLU A 126 4.76 -19.57 15.23
N PHE A 127 3.63 -19.98 15.79
CA PHE A 127 2.91 -19.19 16.78
C PHE A 127 3.78 -18.89 18.01
N MET A 128 4.52 -19.89 18.52
CA MET A 128 5.48 -19.66 19.60
C MET A 128 6.60 -18.69 19.19
N ALA A 129 7.14 -18.83 17.98
CA ALA A 129 8.17 -17.92 17.47
C ALA A 129 7.68 -16.46 17.40
N LEU A 130 6.41 -16.24 17.04
CA LEU A 130 5.78 -14.91 17.05
C LEU A 130 5.63 -14.33 18.46
N ILE A 131 5.35 -15.16 19.48
CA ILE A 131 5.32 -14.71 20.88
C ILE A 131 6.70 -14.19 21.29
N TYR A 132 7.77 -14.95 21.02
CA TYR A 132 9.13 -14.54 21.34
C TYR A 132 9.54 -13.27 20.59
N LEU A 133 9.26 -13.19 19.28
CA LEU A 133 9.54 -12.01 18.48
C LEU A 133 8.81 -10.77 19.02
N SER A 134 7.54 -10.92 19.39
CA SER A 134 6.74 -9.84 19.96
C SER A 134 7.29 -9.37 21.32
N TYR A 135 7.73 -10.30 22.16
CA TYR A 135 8.35 -9.99 23.45
C TYR A 135 9.68 -9.26 23.28
N ILE A 136 10.56 -9.73 22.39
CA ILE A 136 11.83 -9.06 22.07
C ILE A 136 11.57 -7.66 21.53
N LYS A 137 10.64 -7.51 20.59
CA LYS A 137 10.26 -6.21 20.03
C LYS A 137 9.77 -5.25 21.13
N LYS A 138 8.93 -5.72 22.05
CA LYS A 138 8.51 -4.92 23.21
C LYS A 138 9.70 -4.48 24.06
N LYS A 139 10.60 -5.40 24.40
CA LYS A 139 11.81 -5.07 25.19
C LYS A 139 12.73 -4.07 24.49
N MET A 140 12.88 -4.18 23.17
CA MET A 140 13.66 -3.23 22.39
C MET A 140 13.02 -1.84 22.37
N GLN A 141 11.69 -1.77 22.32
CA GLN A 141 10.94 -0.51 22.38
C GLN A 141 11.05 0.12 23.77
N ASP A 142 10.87 -0.65 24.83
CA ASP A 142 11.02 -0.19 26.23
C ASP A 142 12.45 0.35 26.48
N ALA A 143 13.46 -0.22 25.80
CA ALA A 143 14.85 0.21 25.87
C ALA A 143 15.23 1.34 24.90
N GLY A 144 14.28 1.88 24.12
CA GLY A 144 14.53 2.96 23.15
C GLY A 144 15.43 2.58 21.98
N LEU A 145 15.54 1.29 21.64
CA LEU A 145 16.46 0.80 20.61
C LEU A 145 15.98 1.02 19.16
N PHE A 146 14.75 1.49 18.97
CA PHE A 146 14.19 1.82 17.65
C PHE A 146 14.33 3.30 17.26
N ASP A 147 14.68 4.18 18.21
CA ASP A 147 14.72 5.64 18.02
C ASP A 147 16.10 6.15 17.58
N ARG A 148 16.81 5.41 16.71
CA ARG A 148 18.09 5.82 16.12
C ARG A 148 18.02 5.98 14.61
#